data_AF-A0K1E3-F1
#
_entry.id   AF-A0K1E3-F1
#
_cell.length_a   1.000
_cell.length_b   1.000
_cell.length_c   1.000
_cell.angle_alpha   90.00
_cell.angle_beta   90.00
_cell.angle_gamma   90.00
#
_symmetry.space_group_name_H-M   'P 1'
#
loop_
_entity.id
_entity.type
_entity.pdbx_description
1 polymer ?
#
loop_
_entity_poly.entity_id
_entity_poly.type
_entity_poly.pdbx_seq_one_letter_code
_entity_poly.pdbx_strand_id
1 'polypeptide(L)' 'MGRGRQKAKATKQARDIKYYSPNTDYTALQRELKSSEGRAPSRFSSEPVEPDYSAYVDKYADDLEDDDDEVDTRRIG' A
#
# COMPACT_ATOMS: atom_id res chain seq x y z
N MET A 1 15.53 -37.41 23.26
CA MET A 1 14.22 -37.14 23.92
C MET A 1 13.82 -35.65 24.02
N GLY A 2 14.57 -34.67 23.46
CA GLY A 2 14.32 -33.22 23.67
C GLY A 2 13.56 -32.45 22.58
N ARG A 3 13.36 -33.04 21.39
CA ARG A 3 12.81 -32.32 20.22
C ARG A 3 11.33 -31.92 20.37
N GLY A 4 10.51 -32.73 21.04
CA GLY A 4 9.08 -32.43 21.24
C GLY A 4 8.84 -31.18 22.07
N ARG A 5 9.66 -30.94 23.10
CA ARG A 5 9.58 -29.74 23.95
C ARG A 5 9.99 -28.49 23.19
N GLN A 6 11.03 -28.58 22.36
CA GLN A 6 11.47 -27.48 21.50
C GLN A 6 10.39 -27.12 20.47
N LYS A 7 9.79 -28.13 19.81
CA LYS A 7 8.69 -27.93 18.87
C LYS A 7 7.48 -27.27 19.53
N ALA A 8 7.11 -27.71 20.73
CA ALA A 8 6.00 -27.11 21.48
C ALA A 8 6.27 -25.63 21.83
N LYS A 9 7.50 -25.31 22.29
CA LYS A 9 7.90 -23.91 22.56
C LYS A 9 7.88 -23.04 21.31
N ALA A 10 8.40 -23.56 20.19
CA ALA A 10 8.42 -22.84 18.91
C ALA A 10 7.00 -22.54 18.39
N THR A 11 6.09 -23.53 18.43
CA THR A 11 4.69 -23.33 18.01
C THR A 11 3.97 -22.31 18.89
N LYS A 12 4.24 -22.30 20.20
CA LYS A 12 3.68 -21.30 21.11
C LYS A 12 4.18 -19.90 20.74
N GLN A 13 5.50 -19.72 20.63
CA GLN A 13 6.09 -18.44 20.26
C GLN A 13 5.59 -17.94 18.90
N ALA A 14 5.48 -18.82 17.90
CA ALA A 14 4.99 -18.46 16.59
C ALA A 14 3.53 -17.96 16.62
N ARG A 15 2.69 -18.57 17.48
CA ARG A 15 1.31 -18.09 17.69
C ARG A 15 1.30 -16.75 18.42
N ASP A 16 2.13 -16.61 19.44
CA ASP A 16 2.26 -15.35 20.16
C ASP A 16 2.64 -14.25 19.17
N ILE A 17 3.65 -14.45 18.31
CA ILE A 17 4.04 -13.48 17.27
C ILE A 17 2.92 -13.24 16.25
N LYS A 18 2.28 -14.30 15.73
CA LYS A 18 1.25 -14.18 14.69
C LYS A 18 0.03 -13.38 15.15
N TYR A 19 -0.33 -13.51 16.41
CA TYR A 19 -1.51 -12.85 16.99
C TYR A 19 -1.13 -11.73 17.97
N TYR A 20 0.15 -11.32 18.00
CA TYR A 20 0.60 -10.20 18.80
C TYR A 20 0.15 -8.90 18.14
N SER A 21 -0.80 -8.23 18.79
CA SER A 21 -1.09 -6.83 18.52
C SER A 21 -0.39 -6.00 19.59
N PRO A 22 0.70 -5.27 19.27
CA PRO A 22 1.30 -4.36 20.24
C PRO A 22 0.29 -3.30 20.67
N ASN A 23 0.29 -2.96 21.95
CA ASN A 23 -0.44 -1.80 22.43
C ASN A 23 0.30 -0.56 21.94
N THR A 24 -0.41 0.30 21.21
CA THR A 24 0.13 1.57 20.72
C THR A 24 -0.09 2.64 21.79
N ASP A 25 0.95 3.37 22.17
CA ASP A 25 0.80 4.54 23.05
C ASP A 25 0.28 5.73 22.25
N TYR A 26 -1.04 5.92 22.29
CA TYR A 26 -1.72 7.02 21.60
C TYR A 26 -1.31 8.40 22.14
N THR A 27 -0.86 8.50 23.39
CA THR A 27 -0.46 9.78 23.99
C THR A 27 0.88 10.27 23.43
N ALA A 28 1.83 9.35 23.24
CA ALA A 28 3.10 9.63 22.58
C ALA A 28 2.90 10.01 21.11
N LEU A 29 2.05 9.26 20.39
CA LEU A 29 1.70 9.54 18.99
C LEU A 29 1.08 10.92 18.80
N GLN A 30 0.11 11.28 19.65
CA GLN A 30 -0.55 12.58 19.57
C GLN A 30 0.44 13.73 19.79
N ARG A 31 1.43 13.56 20.69
CA ARG A 31 2.46 14.57 20.94
C ARG A 31 3.36 14.79 19.72
N GLU A 32 3.71 13.72 19.00
CA GLU A 32 4.52 13.78 17.77
C GLU A 32 3.76 14.42 16.60
N LEU A 33 2.47 14.12 16.45
CA LEU A 33 1.63 14.76 15.42
C LEU A 33 1.49 16.27 15.68
N LYS A 34 1.21 16.67 16.91
CA LYS A 34 1.13 18.09 17.29
C LYS A 34 2.46 18.82 17.13
N SER A 35 3.60 18.17 17.37
CA SER A 35 4.92 18.78 17.15
C SER A 35 5.29 18.87 15.68
N SER A 36 4.77 17.99 14.83
CA SER A 36 4.99 18.02 13.37
C SER A 36 4.10 19.03 12.63
N GLU A 37 2.90 19.33 13.14
CA GLU A 37 2.03 20.40 12.59
C GLU A 37 2.70 21.79 12.60
N GLY A 38 3.55 22.08 13.60
CA GLY A 38 4.30 23.34 13.68
C GLY A 38 5.58 23.40 12.86
N ARG A 39 6.04 22.27 12.28
CA ARG A 39 7.33 22.17 11.57
C ARG A 39 7.23 21.55 10.18
N ALA A 40 6.05 21.15 9.73
CA ALA A 40 5.83 20.82 8.33
C ALA A 40 6.08 22.09 7.51
N PRO A 41 7.15 22.18 6.68
CA PRO A 41 7.13 23.13 5.59
C PRO A 41 5.86 22.85 4.79
N SER A 42 5.19 23.88 4.32
CA SER A 42 3.94 23.85 3.54
C SER A 42 4.10 23.16 2.18
N ARG A 43 4.63 21.93 2.16
CA ARG A 43 4.83 21.09 0.97
C ARG A 43 3.52 20.76 0.27
N PHE A 44 2.39 21.02 0.90
CA PHE A 44 1.04 20.84 0.36
C PHE A 44 0.37 22.15 -0.09
N SER A 45 1.06 23.30 -0.04
CA SER A 45 0.50 24.56 -0.59
C SER A 45 0.73 24.71 -2.10
N SER A 46 1.54 23.84 -2.72
CA SER A 46 1.63 23.75 -4.17
C SER A 46 0.63 22.70 -4.64
N GLU A 47 -0.33 23.08 -5.48
CA GLU A 47 -1.06 22.11 -6.31
C GLU A 47 -0.03 21.11 -6.88
N PRO A 48 -0.27 19.79 -6.76
CA PRO A 48 0.55 18.83 -7.44
C PRO A 48 0.52 19.20 -8.93
N VAL A 49 1.69 19.41 -9.53
CA VAL A 49 1.79 19.54 -10.98
C VAL A 49 1.29 18.21 -11.54
N GLU A 50 0.10 18.22 -12.14
CA GLU A 50 -0.43 17.06 -12.85
C GLU A 50 0.61 16.62 -13.88
N PRO A 51 1.08 15.36 -13.85
CA PRO A 51 2.01 14.88 -14.85
C PRO A 51 1.34 14.96 -16.22
N ASP A 52 2.12 15.33 -17.25
CA ASP A 52 1.61 15.39 -18.62
C ASP A 52 1.29 13.98 -19.12
N TYR A 53 0.01 13.62 -19.06
CA TYR A 53 -0.49 12.32 -19.49
C TYR A 53 -0.46 12.16 -21.02
N SER A 54 -0.28 13.23 -21.82
CA SER A 54 -0.25 13.11 -23.27
C SER A 54 0.92 12.24 -23.76
N ALA A 55 2.05 12.27 -23.06
CA ALA A 55 3.21 11.43 -23.38
C ALA A 55 2.91 9.92 -23.21
N TYR A 56 1.98 9.56 -22.32
CA TYR A 56 1.53 8.18 -22.17
C TYR A 56 0.51 7.81 -23.25
N VAL A 57 -0.33 8.75 -23.68
CA VAL A 57 -1.25 8.53 -24.80
C VAL A 57 -0.47 8.14 -26.06
N ASP A 58 0.57 8.88 -26.42
CA ASP A 58 1.39 8.56 -27.59
C ASP A 58 2.10 7.21 -27.47
N LYS A 59 2.57 6.85 -26.27
CA LYS A 59 3.29 5.58 -26.02
C LYS A 59 2.39 4.35 -26.14
N TYR A 60 1.12 4.48 -25.81
CA TYR A 60 0.15 3.38 -25.80
C TYR A 60 -0.90 3.52 -26.91
N ALA A 61 -0.72 4.46 -27.84
CA ALA A 61 -1.61 4.65 -28.98
C ALA A 61 -1.72 3.35 -29.80
N ASP A 62 -0.58 2.72 -30.10
CA ASP A 62 -0.52 1.46 -30.84
C ASP A 62 -1.24 0.29 -30.10
N ASP A 63 -1.24 0.30 -28.76
CA ASP A 63 -1.90 -0.74 -27.94
C ASP A 63 -3.42 -0.50 -27.82
N LEU A 64 -3.88 0.75 -27.97
CA LEU A 64 -5.30 1.12 -27.92
C LEU A 64 -6.01 0.89 -29.25
N GLU A 65 -5.31 1.05 -30.38
CA GLU A 65 -5.86 0.76 -31.71
C GLU A 65 -6.26 -0.71 -31.87
N ASP A 66 -5.62 -1.64 -31.13
CA ASP A 66 -5.91 -3.08 -31.19
C ASP A 66 -7.06 -3.52 -30.24
N ASP A 67 -7.46 -2.68 -29.27
CA ASP A 67 -8.52 -2.98 -28.27
C ASP A 67 -9.93 -2.49 -28.71
N ASP A 68 -9.99 -1.55 -29.68
CA ASP A 68 -11.25 -1.08 -30.26
C ASP A 68 -11.93 -2.12 -31.19
N ASP A 69 -11.17 -3.11 -31.69
CA ASP A 69 -11.68 -4.20 -32.53
C ASP A 69 -12.27 -5.39 -31.71
N GLU A 70 -12.08 -5.44 -30.38
CA GLU A 70 -12.48 -6.60 -29.54
C GLU A 70 -13.81 -6.41 -28.76
N VAL A 71 -14.47 -5.25 -28.89
CA VAL A 71 -15.75 -4.99 -28.19
C VAL A 71 -16.99 -5.53 -28.93
N ASP A 72 -16.89 -5.79 -30.24
CA ASP A 72 -18.03 -6.28 -31.04
C ASP A 72 -18.20 -7.81 -31.01
N THR A 73 -17.15 -8.56 -30.68
CA THR A 73 -17.20 -10.04 -30.72
C THR A 73 -17.71 -10.69 -29.44
N ARG A 74 -17.81 -9.95 -28.32
CA ARG A 74 -18.20 -10.48 -27.00
C ARG A 74 -19.71 -10.50 -26.75
N ARG A 75 -20.54 -10.19 -27.76
CA ARG A 75 -22.01 -10.15 -27.66
C ARG A 75 -22.72 -11.14 -28.59
N ILE A 76 -22.27 -12.38 -28.71
CA ILE A 76 -23.11 -13.50 -29.15
C ILE A 76 -22.74 -14.75 -28.33
N GLY A 77 -23.71 -15.31 -27.60
CA GLY A 77 -23.59 -16.58 -26.87
C GLY A 77 -24.60 -16.70 -25.74
#